data_AF-A0AAV3GJ11-F1
#
_entry.id   AF-A0AAV3GJ11-F1
#
_cell.length_a   1.000
_cell.length_b   1.000
_cell.length_c   1.000
_cell.angle_alpha   90.00
_cell.angle_beta   90.00
_cell.angle_gamma   90.00
#
_symmetry.space_group_name_H-M   'P 1'
#
loop_
_entity.id
_entity.type
_entity.pdbx_description
1 polymer ?
#
loop_
_entity_poly.entity_id
_entity_poly.type
_entity_poly.pdbx_seq_one_letter_code
_entity_poly.pdbx_strand_id
1 'polypeptide(L)'
;MAYSKWVDNTDNSLESLIDKFLINREGTLDPFSNETLLHKVDLAFDDNQTFKIDEKVVTYNYLVYQYEYIRKNEITNPIREKRVGLYVADIIIFNYNFKNYYIVDKGYTTPTLGNLRTLAGYSGKMEISEQRIIGIKTDLFIWMIHHLLDNPNSFLNDQNNTKVESVIGFKGSTADKLAEISGSGEKIMKMLTTLLFLFENQKISKVETTVFRKDERFKLTLGEKSLVEIDFNSFEGEDFFVGKEELKSKVAIKVFVDVIPNLISIFSDEIDSKKWSMRKEEKFFKDIGRDLSRKINEKLRTKNK
;
A
#
# COMPACT_ATOMS: atom_id res chain seq x y z
N MET A 1 7.85 -0.32 -2.85
CA MET A 1 8.21 -0.14 -1.43
C MET A 1 6.93 -0.32 -0.63
N ALA A 2 6.96 -1.18 0.38
CA ALA A 2 5.80 -1.48 1.20
C ALA A 2 5.63 -0.47 2.33
N TYR A 3 4.42 0.05 2.47
CA TYR A 3 4.02 0.97 3.52
C TYR A 3 3.26 0.24 4.63
N SER A 4 3.39 0.73 5.87
CA SER A 4 2.61 0.29 7.02
C SER A 4 1.96 1.46 7.73
N LYS A 5 0.77 1.22 8.30
CA LYS A 5 0.01 2.21 9.06
C LYS A 5 -0.05 1.80 10.52
N TRP A 6 0.25 2.74 11.41
CA TRP A 6 0.28 2.52 12.85
C TRP A 6 -0.62 3.55 13.51
N VAL A 7 -1.20 3.19 14.66
CA VAL A 7 -1.99 4.09 15.48
C VAL A 7 -1.28 4.34 16.79
N ASP A 8 -1.25 5.60 17.20
CA ASP A 8 -0.90 6.01 18.56
C ASP A 8 -2.14 5.91 19.44
N ASN A 9 -2.06 5.15 20.53
CA ASN A 9 -3.17 4.94 21.46
C ASN A 9 -3.09 5.84 22.70
N THR A 10 -2.17 6.81 22.71
CA THR A 10 -2.03 7.79 23.78
C THR A 10 -2.83 9.06 23.48
N ASP A 11 -3.00 9.90 24.50
CA ASP A 11 -3.67 11.20 24.39
C ASP A 11 -2.69 12.35 24.03
N ASN A 12 -1.49 12.03 23.55
CA ASN A 12 -0.54 13.07 23.11
C ASN A 12 -1.11 13.87 21.94
N SER A 13 -0.88 15.19 21.90
CA SER A 13 -1.16 15.97 20.69
C SER A 13 -0.16 15.64 19.58
N LEU A 14 -0.52 15.97 18.33
CA LEU A 14 0.39 15.78 17.20
C LEU A 14 1.69 16.59 17.39
N GLU A 15 1.57 17.82 17.87
CA GLU A 15 2.68 18.73 18.17
C GLU A 15 3.60 18.12 19.23
N SER A 16 3.04 17.60 20.32
CA SER A 16 3.82 16.96 21.37
C SER A 16 4.58 15.73 20.88
N LEU A 17 4.02 14.96 19.94
CA LEU A 17 4.71 13.82 19.34
C LEU A 17 5.87 14.27 18.45
N ILE A 18 5.67 15.31 17.65
CA ILE A 18 6.71 15.89 16.80
C ILE A 18 7.85 16.44 17.66
N ASP A 19 7.54 17.17 18.73
CA ASP A 19 8.54 17.67 19.68
C ASP A 19 9.38 16.51 20.25
N LYS A 20 8.75 15.40 20.64
CA LYS A 20 9.45 14.20 21.14
C LYS A 20 10.37 13.57 20.09
N PHE A 21 10.00 13.62 18.82
CA PHE A 21 10.82 13.09 17.73
C PHE A 21 12.06 13.97 17.49
N LEU A 22 11.94 15.28 17.73
CA LEU A 22 13.03 16.24 17.60
C LEU A 22 13.97 16.29 18.80
N ILE A 23 13.61 15.66 19.93
CA ILE A 23 14.51 15.56 21.08
C ILE A 23 15.80 14.87 20.63
N ASN A 24 16.91 15.61 20.71
CA ASN A 24 18.23 15.08 20.40
C ASN A 24 18.54 13.93 21.37
N ARG A 25 18.72 12.73 20.82
CA ARG A 25 19.18 11.58 21.59
C ARG A 25 20.66 11.43 21.32
N GLU A 26 21.46 11.46 22.37
CA GLU A 26 22.88 11.19 22.26
C GLU A 26 23.07 9.87 21.49
N GLY A 27 23.75 9.96 20.35
CA GLY A 27 24.05 8.79 19.54
C GLY A 27 24.89 7.81 20.35
N THR A 28 24.60 6.52 20.21
CA THR A 28 25.43 5.49 20.81
C THR A 28 26.82 5.51 20.20
N LEU A 29 27.84 5.18 20.98
CA LEU A 29 29.21 5.13 20.49
C LEU A 29 29.46 3.83 19.74
N ASP A 30 30.21 3.95 18.66
CA ASP A 30 30.83 2.85 17.95
C ASP A 30 31.86 2.15 18.86
N PRO A 31 31.70 0.86 19.18
CA PRO A 31 32.60 0.17 20.11
C PRO A 31 34.02 -0.03 19.57
N PHE A 32 34.25 0.11 18.25
CA PHE A 32 35.57 -0.03 17.65
C PHE A 32 36.29 1.31 17.49
N SER A 33 35.61 2.32 16.91
CA SER A 33 36.23 3.64 16.63
C SER A 33 35.97 4.69 17.71
N ASN A 34 35.03 4.44 18.64
CA ASN A 34 34.54 5.40 19.62
C ASN A 34 33.90 6.67 19.00
N GLU A 35 33.51 6.60 17.72
CA GLU A 35 32.75 7.64 17.04
C GLU A 35 31.27 7.58 17.40
N THR A 36 30.60 8.73 17.47
CA THR A 36 29.15 8.79 17.66
C THR A 36 28.42 8.29 16.42
N LEU A 37 27.53 7.31 16.60
CA LEU A 37 26.66 6.83 15.53
C LEU A 37 25.59 7.88 15.20
N LEU A 38 25.31 8.04 13.91
CA LEU A 38 24.27 8.94 13.43
C LEU A 38 22.92 8.62 14.09
N HIS A 39 22.24 9.65 14.56
CA HIS A 39 20.82 9.62 14.89
C HIS A 39 20.22 10.98 14.50
N LYS A 40 19.35 10.99 13.49
CA LYS A 40 18.86 12.22 12.86
C LYS A 40 17.39 12.09 12.51
N VAL A 41 16.64 13.16 12.78
CA VAL A 41 15.26 13.35 12.34
C VAL A 41 15.20 14.68 11.61
N ASP A 42 14.84 14.65 10.34
CA ASP A 42 14.62 15.85 9.52
C ASP A 42 13.12 16.00 9.26
N LEU A 43 12.53 17.15 9.62
CA LEU A 43 11.17 17.50 9.22
C LEU A 43 11.16 18.12 7.82
N ALA A 44 10.13 17.82 7.04
CA ALA A 44 9.91 18.45 5.75
C ALA A 44 9.28 19.84 5.88
N PHE A 45 8.49 20.07 6.93
CA PHE A 45 7.75 21.31 7.15
C PHE A 45 7.99 21.84 8.55
N ASP A 46 8.30 23.13 8.66
CA ASP A 46 8.44 23.82 9.95
C ASP A 46 7.11 23.82 10.72
N ASP A 47 6.01 24.03 10.01
CA ASP A 47 4.66 23.99 10.54
C ASP A 47 3.90 22.76 10.03
N ASN A 48 2.98 22.24 10.85
CA ASN A 48 2.08 21.17 10.43
C ASN A 48 1.20 21.62 9.27
N GLN A 49 1.11 20.76 8.26
CA GLN A 49 0.29 20.98 7.07
C GLN A 49 -1.12 20.45 7.31
N THR A 50 -2.09 21.00 6.57
CA THR A 50 -3.49 20.55 6.66
C THR A 50 -4.12 20.37 5.29
N PHE A 51 -5.04 19.41 5.20
CA PHE A 51 -5.92 19.24 4.04
C PHE A 51 -7.21 18.54 4.48
N LYS A 52 -8.14 18.30 3.54
CA LYS A 52 -9.42 17.66 3.83
C LYS A 52 -9.59 16.35 3.07
N ILE A 53 -10.21 15.37 3.74
CA ILE A 53 -10.75 14.14 3.14
C ILE A 53 -12.21 14.06 3.58
N ASP A 54 -13.16 14.14 2.64
CA ASP A 54 -14.61 14.12 2.94
C ASP A 54 -15.00 15.05 4.09
N GLU A 55 -14.64 16.34 3.93
CA GLU A 55 -14.86 17.43 4.89
C GLU A 55 -14.08 17.33 6.21
N LYS A 56 -13.49 16.17 6.53
CA LYS A 56 -12.68 15.97 7.72
C LYS A 56 -11.28 16.52 7.50
N VAL A 57 -10.85 17.34 8.47
CA VAL A 57 -9.50 17.90 8.47
C VAL A 57 -8.50 16.82 8.85
N VAL A 58 -7.43 16.75 8.07
CA VAL A 58 -6.21 16.03 8.38
C VAL A 58 -5.15 17.06 8.67
N THR A 59 -4.44 16.89 9.79
CA THR A 59 -3.24 17.66 10.12
C THR A 59 -2.05 16.71 10.09
N TYR A 60 -0.95 17.06 9.43
CA TYR A 60 0.17 16.14 9.23
C TYR A 60 1.53 16.83 9.12
N ASN A 61 2.59 16.04 9.28
CA ASN A 61 3.95 16.40 8.92
C ASN A 61 4.67 15.17 8.34
N TYR A 62 5.76 15.41 7.64
CA TYR A 62 6.62 14.39 7.05
C TYR A 62 8.00 14.50 7.69
N LEU A 63 8.58 13.36 8.07
CA LEU A 63 9.94 13.31 8.58
C LEU A 63 10.75 12.17 8.00
N VAL A 64 12.04 12.41 7.85
CA VAL A 64 13.03 11.41 7.48
C VAL A 64 13.78 11.03 8.76
N TYR A 65 13.62 9.78 9.19
CA TYR A 65 14.35 9.22 10.33
C TYR A 65 15.54 8.39 9.85
N GLN A 66 16.72 8.72 10.37
CA GLN A 66 17.96 8.04 10.04
C GLN A 66 18.73 7.70 11.30
N TYR A 67 19.21 6.47 11.42
CA TYR A 67 20.18 6.15 12.45
C TYR A 67 21.13 5.04 12.01
N GLU A 68 22.33 5.10 12.54
CA GLU A 68 23.33 4.06 12.37
C GLU A 68 23.24 3.01 13.49
N TYR A 69 23.52 1.76 13.14
CA TYR A 69 23.53 0.65 14.09
C TYR A 69 24.70 -0.30 13.82
N ILE A 70 25.19 -0.93 14.88
CA ILE A 70 26.23 -1.94 14.76
C ILE A 70 25.63 -3.29 14.37
N ARG A 71 26.15 -3.89 13.30
CA ARG A 71 25.79 -5.25 12.90
C ARG A 71 26.38 -6.23 13.91
N LYS A 72 25.51 -7.04 14.54
CA LYS A 72 25.87 -7.94 15.65
C LYS A 72 27.07 -8.85 15.38
N ASN A 73 27.25 -9.28 14.13
CA ASN A 73 28.31 -10.22 13.74
C ASN A 73 29.62 -9.54 13.31
N GLU A 74 29.67 -8.20 13.33
CA GLU A 74 30.78 -7.42 12.76
C GLU A 74 31.35 -6.42 13.77
N ILE A 75 30.99 -6.53 15.06
CA ILE A 75 31.30 -5.55 16.12
C ILE A 75 32.79 -5.19 16.20
N THR A 76 33.68 -6.15 15.96
CA THR A 76 35.14 -5.96 16.00
C THR A 76 35.76 -5.73 14.62
N ASN A 77 34.97 -5.62 13.56
CA ASN A 77 35.47 -5.45 12.21
C ASN A 77 36.06 -4.04 12.04
N PRO A 78 37.34 -3.92 11.63
CA PRO A 78 37.97 -2.62 11.43
C PRO A 78 37.35 -1.83 10.25
N ILE A 79 36.65 -2.51 9.33
CA ILE A 79 36.00 -1.89 8.18
C ILE A 79 34.60 -1.40 8.60
N ARG A 80 34.43 -0.07 8.71
CA ARG A 80 33.20 0.58 9.16
C ARG A 80 31.99 0.18 8.33
N GLU A 81 32.10 0.11 7.00
CA GLU A 81 30.98 -0.20 6.10
C GLU A 81 30.46 -1.64 6.27
N LYS A 82 31.31 -2.55 6.76
CA LYS A 82 30.92 -3.91 7.12
C LYS A 82 30.29 -3.96 8.52
N ARG A 83 30.73 -3.11 9.43
CA ARG A 83 30.29 -3.08 10.82
C ARG A 83 29.04 -2.24 11.08
N VAL A 84 28.92 -1.10 10.42
CA VAL A 84 27.86 -0.10 10.62
C VAL A 84 26.83 -0.26 9.50
N GLY A 85 25.57 -0.46 9.89
CA GLY A 85 24.43 -0.35 9.01
C GLY A 85 23.75 1.01 9.19
N LEU A 86 23.09 1.46 8.13
CA LEU A 86 22.24 2.65 8.16
C LEU A 86 20.79 2.20 8.03
N TYR A 87 19.94 2.66 8.95
CA TYR A 87 18.50 2.60 8.82
C TYR A 87 18.00 3.97 8.36
N VAL A 88 17.15 3.97 7.33
CA VAL A 88 16.45 5.17 6.83
C VAL A 88 14.98 4.84 6.68
N ALA A 89 14.10 5.67 7.21
CA ALA A 89 12.67 5.58 7.01
C ALA A 89 12.03 6.94 6.78
N ASP A 90 11.12 6.99 5.81
CA ASP A 90 10.18 8.10 5.62
C ASP A 90 8.96 7.83 6.51
N ILE A 91 8.59 8.79 7.35
CA ILE A 91 7.47 8.68 8.29
C ILE A 91 6.55 9.88 8.07
N ILE A 92 5.28 9.60 7.79
CA ILE A 92 4.21 10.58 7.77
C ILE A 92 3.46 10.44 9.10
N ILE A 93 3.52 11.47 9.94
CA ILE A 93 2.75 11.55 11.19
C ILE A 93 1.54 12.44 10.95
N PHE A 94 0.35 11.98 11.35
CA PHE A 94 -0.87 12.75 11.10
C PHE A 94 -1.94 12.52 12.15
N ASN A 95 -2.74 13.55 12.40
CA ASN A 95 -3.97 13.47 13.16
C ASN A 95 -5.16 13.36 12.20
N TYR A 96 -6.06 12.41 12.47
CA TYR A 96 -7.32 12.26 11.76
C TYR A 96 -8.40 11.73 12.69
N ASN A 97 -9.57 12.37 12.73
CA ASN A 97 -10.65 12.05 13.69
C ASN A 97 -10.16 11.95 15.15
N PHE A 98 -9.37 12.93 15.59
CA PHE A 98 -8.86 13.03 16.96
C PHE A 98 -7.93 11.90 17.39
N LYS A 99 -7.33 11.17 16.45
CA LYS A 99 -6.30 10.15 16.71
C LYS A 99 -5.06 10.39 15.87
N ASN A 100 -3.91 10.12 16.46
CA ASN A 100 -2.63 10.21 15.75
C ASN A 100 -2.27 8.86 15.12
N TYR A 101 -1.72 8.95 13.93
CA TYR A 101 -1.34 7.82 13.11
C TYR A 101 0.04 8.07 12.49
N TYR A 102 0.68 6.98 12.11
CA TYR A 102 1.95 6.98 11.40
C TYR A 102 1.81 6.14 10.13
N ILE A 103 2.26 6.64 8.98
CA ILE A 103 2.53 5.84 7.79
C ILE A 103 4.04 5.80 7.58
N VAL A 104 4.61 4.59 7.48
CA VAL A 104 6.06 4.40 7.34
C VAL A 104 6.35 3.68 6.03
N ASP A 105 7.41 4.08 5.31
CA ASP A 105 7.91 3.42 4.08
C ASP A 105 8.54 2.03 4.30
N LYS A 106 8.16 1.36 5.38
CA LYS A 106 8.57 0.01 5.76
C LYS A 106 7.33 -0.83 6.04
N GLY A 107 7.44 -2.14 5.84
CA GLY A 107 6.37 -3.07 6.21
C GLY A 107 6.17 -3.17 7.74
N TYR A 108 5.10 -3.87 8.11
CA TYR A 108 4.79 -4.23 9.50
C TYR A 108 5.83 -5.20 10.07
N THR A 109 6.83 -4.67 10.76
CA THR A 109 7.92 -5.45 11.35
C THR A 109 8.26 -4.96 12.75
N THR A 110 8.80 -5.85 13.59
CA THR A 110 9.26 -5.50 14.94
C THR A 110 10.28 -4.34 14.94
N PRO A 111 11.26 -4.27 14.02
CA PRO A 111 12.14 -3.10 13.91
C PRO A 111 11.38 -1.79 13.62
N THR A 112 10.44 -1.78 12.69
CA THR A 112 9.63 -0.57 12.39
C THR A 112 8.91 -0.07 13.65
N LEU A 113 8.24 -0.97 14.37
CA LEU A 113 7.53 -0.63 15.61
C LEU A 113 8.48 -0.15 16.71
N GLY A 114 9.62 -0.84 16.89
CA GLY A 114 10.63 -0.47 17.87
C GLY A 114 11.19 0.93 17.62
N ASN A 115 11.42 1.28 16.35
CA ASN A 115 11.90 2.59 15.94
C ASN A 115 10.86 3.69 16.19
N LEU A 116 9.58 3.45 15.86
CA LEU A 116 8.51 4.41 16.16
C LEU A 116 8.35 4.65 17.68
N ARG A 117 8.38 3.58 18.48
CA ARG A 117 8.31 3.72 19.95
C ARG A 117 9.50 4.47 20.50
N THR A 118 10.69 4.15 20.00
CA THR A 118 11.91 4.87 20.34
C THR A 118 11.69 6.33 20.04
N LEU A 119 11.40 6.73 18.79
CA LEU A 119 11.08 8.11 18.38
C LEU A 119 10.06 8.81 19.28
N ALA A 120 8.98 8.14 19.66
CA ALA A 120 7.95 8.72 20.54
C ALA A 120 8.32 8.78 22.03
N GLY A 121 9.49 8.25 22.43
CA GLY A 121 9.91 8.19 23.84
C GLY A 121 9.11 7.17 24.65
N TYR A 122 8.55 6.17 23.98
CA TYR A 122 7.70 5.15 24.59
C TYR A 122 8.52 3.94 25.07
N SER A 123 8.12 3.43 26.23
CA SER A 123 8.73 2.26 26.88
C SER A 123 7.72 1.18 27.23
N GLY A 124 6.42 1.51 27.16
CA GLY A 124 5.34 0.60 27.44
C GLY A 124 5.07 -0.40 26.32
N LYS A 125 4.00 -1.17 26.54
CA LYS A 125 3.37 -1.99 25.51
C LYS A 125 2.11 -1.26 25.07
N MET A 126 1.78 -1.35 23.78
CA MET A 126 0.54 -0.84 23.18
C MET A 126 0.39 0.68 23.03
N GLU A 127 1.37 1.52 23.40
CA GLU A 127 1.29 2.97 23.05
C GLU A 127 1.20 3.17 21.53
N ILE A 128 1.87 2.29 20.77
CA ILE A 128 1.72 2.18 19.33
C ILE A 128 1.34 0.74 18.97
N SER A 129 0.31 0.60 18.12
CA SER A 129 -0.17 -0.68 17.59
C SER A 129 -0.32 -0.65 16.07
N GLU A 130 -0.24 -1.84 15.45
CA GLU A 130 -0.47 -2.01 14.02
C GLU A 130 -1.92 -1.67 13.64
N GLN A 131 -2.11 -0.87 12.59
CA GLN A 131 -3.43 -0.65 11.97
C GLN A 131 -3.50 -1.33 10.61
N ARG A 132 -3.50 -2.66 10.65
CA ARG A 132 -3.61 -3.48 9.44
C ARG A 132 -4.95 -3.26 8.75
N ILE A 133 -4.90 -3.19 7.42
CA ILE A 133 -6.11 -3.16 6.58
C ILE A 133 -6.63 -4.59 6.45
N ILE A 134 -7.77 -4.86 7.08
CA ILE A 134 -8.50 -6.12 6.99
C ILE A 134 -9.31 -6.09 5.69
N GLY A 135 -9.26 -7.16 4.90
CA GLY A 135 -10.06 -7.29 3.66
C GLY A 135 -9.24 -7.38 2.37
N ILE A 136 -7.94 -7.05 2.41
CA ILE A 136 -7.03 -7.28 1.29
C ILE A 136 -6.65 -8.77 1.25
N LYS A 137 -7.36 -9.55 0.43
CA LYS A 137 -7.19 -11.00 0.28
C LYS A 137 -7.68 -11.46 -1.11
N THR A 138 -7.46 -12.74 -1.43
CA THR A 138 -7.71 -13.30 -2.77
C THR A 138 -9.10 -13.01 -3.35
N ASP A 139 -10.17 -13.06 -2.55
CA ASP A 139 -11.55 -12.87 -3.04
C ASP A 139 -11.80 -11.43 -3.55
N LEU A 140 -11.24 -10.42 -2.89
CA LEU A 140 -11.26 -9.02 -3.34
C LEU A 140 -10.60 -8.89 -4.71
N PHE A 141 -9.46 -9.56 -4.91
CA PHE A 141 -8.72 -9.50 -6.17
C PHE A 141 -9.50 -10.15 -7.31
N ILE A 142 -10.10 -11.32 -7.06
CA ILE A 142 -10.93 -12.02 -8.05
C ILE A 142 -12.17 -11.17 -8.38
N TRP A 143 -12.80 -10.56 -7.38
CA TRP A 143 -13.94 -9.67 -7.58
C TRP A 143 -13.58 -8.42 -8.40
N MET A 144 -12.46 -7.75 -8.11
CA MET A 144 -11.97 -6.61 -8.90
C MET A 144 -11.80 -6.98 -10.38
N ILE A 145 -11.22 -8.16 -10.64
CA ILE A 145 -11.00 -8.66 -12.00
C ILE A 145 -12.33 -9.00 -12.69
N HIS A 146 -13.24 -9.70 -11.99
CA HIS A 146 -14.58 -9.96 -12.49
C HIS A 146 -15.29 -8.67 -12.88
N HIS A 147 -15.29 -7.67 -11.99
CA HIS A 147 -15.91 -6.38 -12.24
C HIS A 147 -15.30 -5.69 -13.46
N LEU A 148 -13.98 -5.67 -13.59
CA LEU A 148 -13.29 -5.03 -14.72
C LEU A 148 -13.59 -5.70 -16.06
N LEU A 149 -13.78 -7.03 -16.08
CA LEU A 149 -14.13 -7.77 -17.30
C LEU A 149 -15.56 -7.48 -17.76
N ASP A 150 -16.51 -7.51 -16.82
CA ASP A 150 -17.93 -7.29 -17.10
C ASP A 150 -18.24 -5.82 -17.36
N ASN A 151 -17.62 -4.91 -16.60
CA ASN A 151 -17.91 -3.48 -16.58
C ASN A 151 -16.62 -2.64 -16.59
N PRO A 152 -15.83 -2.67 -17.68
CA PRO A 152 -14.47 -2.08 -17.73
C PRO A 152 -14.42 -0.57 -17.51
N ASN A 153 -15.55 0.12 -17.68
CA ASN A 153 -15.63 1.57 -17.61
C ASN A 153 -16.61 2.11 -16.58
N SER A 154 -17.30 1.23 -15.83
CA SER A 154 -18.25 1.71 -14.83
C SER A 154 -17.56 2.06 -13.53
N PHE A 155 -18.17 2.98 -12.80
CA PHE A 155 -17.89 3.13 -11.39
C PHE A 155 -18.35 1.87 -10.64
N LEU A 156 -17.65 1.56 -9.55
CA LEU A 156 -17.99 0.45 -8.65
C LEU A 156 -19.29 0.74 -7.88
N ASN A 157 -19.61 2.02 -7.68
CA ASN A 157 -20.94 2.46 -7.30
C ASN A 157 -21.21 3.90 -7.79
N ASP A 158 -22.48 4.27 -7.90
CA ASP A 158 -22.90 5.59 -8.42
C ASP A 158 -22.69 6.74 -7.42
N GLN A 159 -22.37 6.46 -6.15
CA GLN A 159 -22.30 7.47 -5.08
C GLN A 159 -20.88 7.86 -4.66
N ASN A 160 -19.88 7.02 -4.90
CA ASN A 160 -18.53 7.15 -4.31
C ASN A 160 -17.44 7.46 -5.35
N ASN A 161 -17.79 7.76 -6.61
CA ASN A 161 -16.86 8.12 -7.69
C ASN A 161 -15.58 7.27 -7.73
N THR A 162 -15.73 5.96 -7.49
CA THR A 162 -14.61 5.02 -7.40
C THR A 162 -14.67 4.02 -8.53
N LYS A 163 -13.56 3.81 -9.20
CA LYS A 163 -13.43 2.89 -10.34
C LYS A 163 -12.09 2.16 -10.25
N VAL A 164 -12.12 0.84 -10.48
CA VAL A 164 -10.90 0.08 -10.78
C VAL A 164 -10.66 0.23 -12.28
N GLU A 165 -9.55 0.85 -12.68
CA GLU A 165 -9.21 1.06 -14.09
C GLU A 165 -8.33 -0.05 -14.66
N SER A 166 -7.51 -0.67 -13.80
CA SER A 166 -6.67 -1.80 -14.17
C SER A 166 -6.39 -2.73 -12.99
N VAL A 167 -6.17 -4.01 -13.30
CA VAL A 167 -5.65 -5.01 -12.37
C VAL A 167 -4.61 -5.85 -13.10
N ILE A 168 -3.39 -5.89 -12.57
CA ILE A 168 -2.27 -6.70 -13.05
C ILE A 168 -1.92 -7.73 -11.97
N GLY A 169 -1.99 -9.01 -12.31
CA GLY A 169 -1.73 -10.10 -11.36
C GLY A 169 -0.23 -10.35 -11.15
N PHE A 170 0.21 -10.54 -9.89
CA PHE A 170 1.57 -11.01 -9.58
C PHE A 170 1.64 -11.96 -8.36
N LYS A 171 2.52 -12.97 -8.45
CA LYS A 171 2.95 -14.03 -7.50
C LYS A 171 1.89 -15.05 -6.99
N GLY A 172 1.92 -16.22 -7.64
CA GLY A 172 1.61 -17.55 -7.05
C GLY A 172 2.91 -18.28 -6.61
N SER A 173 2.90 -19.62 -6.50
CA SER A 173 4.04 -20.44 -6.02
C SER A 173 5.29 -20.44 -6.92
N THR A 174 5.19 -19.93 -8.15
CA THR A 174 6.31 -19.72 -9.08
C THR A 174 6.46 -18.23 -9.42
N ALA A 175 7.71 -17.80 -9.59
CA ALA A 175 8.09 -16.39 -9.48
C ALA A 175 7.69 -15.49 -10.66
N ASP A 176 7.22 -16.02 -11.79
CA ASP A 176 7.03 -15.21 -13.00
C ASP A 176 5.75 -15.60 -13.75
N LYS A 177 4.81 -14.65 -13.90
CA LYS A 177 3.86 -14.53 -15.03
C LYS A 177 2.98 -13.29 -14.81
N LEU A 178 3.02 -12.36 -15.76
CA LEU A 178 2.31 -11.08 -15.73
C LEU A 178 1.11 -11.16 -16.66
N ALA A 179 -0.06 -10.85 -16.12
CA ALA A 179 -1.24 -10.64 -16.94
C ALA A 179 -1.91 -9.35 -16.48
N GLU A 180 -1.98 -8.38 -17.38
CA GLU A 180 -2.58 -7.07 -17.17
C GLU A 180 -3.98 -7.03 -17.80
N ILE A 181 -4.97 -6.59 -17.02
CA ILE A 181 -6.29 -6.22 -17.50
C ILE A 181 -6.45 -4.71 -17.34
N SER A 182 -6.78 -4.02 -18.43
CA SER A 182 -7.12 -2.59 -18.44
C SER A 182 -8.40 -2.34 -19.25
N GLY A 183 -9.12 -1.27 -18.90
CA GLY A 183 -10.43 -0.93 -19.47
C GLY A 183 -10.43 -0.43 -20.93
N SER A 184 -9.26 -0.24 -21.57
CA SER A 184 -9.15 0.37 -22.91
C SER A 184 -8.77 -0.63 -24.01
N GLY A 185 -9.71 -0.86 -24.95
CA GLY A 185 -9.46 -1.13 -26.38
C GLY A 185 -8.76 -2.42 -26.84
N GLU A 186 -7.67 -2.88 -26.23
CA GLU A 186 -6.85 -4.01 -26.74
C GLU A 186 -7.27 -5.37 -26.13
N LYS A 187 -8.58 -5.64 -26.22
CA LYS A 187 -9.29 -6.57 -25.33
C LYS A 187 -9.05 -8.07 -25.52
N ILE A 188 -8.59 -8.56 -26.68
CA ILE A 188 -8.78 -10.00 -26.99
C ILE A 188 -7.63 -10.89 -26.49
N MET A 189 -6.36 -10.52 -26.73
CA MET A 189 -5.20 -11.34 -26.38
C MET A 189 -4.80 -11.20 -24.90
N LYS A 190 -4.82 -9.98 -24.36
CA LYS A 190 -4.53 -9.70 -22.94
C LYS A 190 -5.56 -10.36 -22.01
N MET A 191 -6.83 -10.38 -22.41
CA MET A 191 -7.89 -11.13 -21.72
C MET A 191 -7.60 -12.64 -21.71
N LEU A 192 -7.20 -13.25 -22.84
CA LEU A 192 -6.95 -14.70 -22.90
C LEU A 192 -5.83 -15.15 -21.93
N THR A 193 -4.70 -14.43 -21.93
CA THR A 193 -3.57 -14.73 -21.05
C THR A 193 -3.92 -14.54 -19.58
N THR A 194 -4.74 -13.53 -19.28
CA THR A 194 -5.18 -13.28 -17.90
C THR A 194 -6.20 -14.30 -17.42
N LEU A 195 -7.15 -14.65 -18.28
CA LEU A 195 -8.12 -15.71 -18.01
C LEU A 195 -7.43 -17.07 -17.77
N LEU A 196 -6.41 -17.39 -18.57
CA LEU A 196 -5.57 -18.57 -18.37
C LEU A 196 -4.81 -18.49 -17.04
N PHE A 197 -4.23 -17.34 -16.69
CA PHE A 197 -3.53 -17.15 -15.41
C PHE A 197 -4.45 -17.36 -14.21
N LEU A 198 -5.65 -16.76 -14.22
CA LEU A 198 -6.66 -16.93 -13.16
C LEU A 198 -7.09 -18.38 -13.03
N PHE A 199 -7.29 -19.04 -14.18
CA PHE A 199 -7.64 -20.46 -14.22
C PHE A 199 -6.52 -21.35 -13.65
N GLU A 200 -5.25 -21.05 -13.96
CA GLU A 200 -4.08 -21.75 -13.43
C GLU A 200 -3.82 -21.44 -11.93
N ASN A 201 -4.13 -20.23 -11.47
CA ASN A 201 -3.77 -19.73 -10.13
C ASN A 201 -4.99 -19.28 -9.34
N GLN A 202 -5.65 -20.22 -8.66
CA GLN A 202 -6.78 -19.94 -7.75
C GLN A 202 -6.38 -19.20 -6.45
N LYS A 203 -5.09 -18.88 -6.25
CA LYS A 203 -4.57 -18.18 -5.07
C LYS A 203 -3.71 -17.00 -5.48
N ILE A 204 -4.35 -15.85 -5.68
CA ILE A 204 -3.70 -14.57 -5.98
C ILE A 204 -3.28 -13.93 -4.66
N SER A 205 -1.98 -13.85 -4.38
CA SER A 205 -1.48 -13.29 -3.12
C SER A 205 -1.29 -11.77 -3.15
N LYS A 206 -1.17 -11.18 -4.34
CA LYS A 206 -1.06 -9.73 -4.56
C LYS A 206 -1.50 -9.32 -5.97
N VAL A 207 -1.90 -8.06 -6.11
CA VAL A 207 -2.25 -7.41 -7.39
C VAL A 207 -1.65 -6.02 -7.45
N GLU A 208 -1.21 -5.61 -8.62
CA GLU A 208 -1.01 -4.20 -8.95
C GLU A 208 -2.33 -3.67 -9.57
N THR A 209 -2.77 -2.49 -9.20
CA THR A 209 -4.06 -1.95 -9.64
C THR A 209 -4.00 -0.43 -9.74
N THR A 210 -4.72 0.12 -10.70
CA THR A 210 -5.00 1.56 -10.77
C THR A 210 -6.43 1.79 -10.31
N VAL A 211 -6.58 2.60 -9.25
CA VAL A 211 -7.88 2.99 -8.69
C VAL A 211 -8.08 4.47 -8.96
N PHE A 212 -9.15 4.80 -9.67
CA PHE A 212 -9.65 6.17 -9.80
C PHE A 212 -10.62 6.45 -8.66
N ARG A 213 -10.42 7.54 -7.94
CA ARG A 213 -11.30 8.00 -6.86
C ARG A 213 -11.30 9.51 -6.79
N LYS A 214 -12.50 10.12 -6.87
CA LYS A 214 -12.70 11.59 -6.73
C LYS A 214 -11.74 12.42 -7.60
N ASP A 215 -11.70 12.09 -8.89
CA ASP A 215 -10.86 12.77 -9.90
C ASP A 215 -9.34 12.58 -9.74
N GLU A 216 -8.94 11.63 -8.90
CA GLU A 216 -7.54 11.24 -8.70
C GLU A 216 -7.30 9.78 -9.08
N ARG A 217 -6.10 9.47 -9.58
CA ARG A 217 -5.66 8.11 -9.91
C ARG A 217 -4.52 7.67 -9.00
N PHE A 218 -4.71 6.50 -8.41
CA PHE A 218 -3.76 5.88 -7.50
C PHE A 218 -3.29 4.57 -8.10
N LYS A 219 -1.99 4.46 -8.37
CA LYS A 219 -1.37 3.20 -8.75
C LYS A 219 -0.81 2.50 -7.52
N LEU A 220 -1.35 1.32 -7.22
CA LEU A 220 -1.14 0.62 -5.96
C LEU A 220 -0.75 -0.85 -6.20
N THR A 221 0.09 -1.39 -5.32
CA THR A 221 0.23 -2.85 -5.15
C THR A 221 -0.44 -3.25 -3.85
N LEU A 222 -1.48 -4.07 -3.93
CA LEU A 222 -2.21 -4.61 -2.79
C LEU A 222 -1.90 -6.10 -2.63
N GLY A 223 -1.62 -6.55 -1.42
CA GLY A 223 -1.36 -7.96 -1.15
C GLY A 223 -1.83 -8.41 0.22
N GLU A 224 -1.88 -9.73 0.40
CA GLU A 224 -2.20 -10.36 1.67
C GLU A 224 -1.34 -9.79 2.82
N LYS A 225 -1.85 -9.91 4.06
CA LYS A 225 -1.23 -9.37 5.27
C LYS A 225 -1.05 -7.83 5.24
N SER A 226 -1.93 -7.15 4.51
CA SER A 226 -1.95 -5.69 4.36
C SER A 226 -0.69 -5.13 3.70
N LEU A 227 -0.14 -5.84 2.71
CA LEU A 227 0.88 -5.28 1.85
C LEU A 227 0.25 -4.16 1.01
N VAL A 228 0.80 -2.96 1.13
CA VAL A 228 0.42 -1.80 0.34
C VAL A 228 1.69 -1.15 -0.19
N GLU A 229 1.83 -1.08 -1.51
CA GLU A 229 2.84 -0.25 -2.15
C GLU A 229 2.13 0.84 -2.95
N ILE A 230 2.72 2.04 -2.97
CA ILE A 230 2.16 3.21 -3.64
C ILE A 230 3.19 3.68 -4.65
N ASP A 231 2.78 3.83 -5.91
CA ASP A 231 3.59 4.46 -6.94
C ASP A 231 3.20 5.94 -7.07
N PHE A 232 3.94 6.79 -6.34
CA PHE A 232 3.73 8.24 -6.32
C PHE A 232 4.05 8.90 -7.66
N ASN A 233 4.89 8.29 -8.51
CA ASN A 233 5.25 8.89 -9.80
C ASN A 233 4.13 8.75 -10.83
N SER A 234 3.28 7.74 -10.65
CA SER A 234 2.10 7.48 -11.48
C SER A 234 0.82 8.09 -10.91
N PHE A 235 0.91 8.91 -9.86
CA PHE A 235 -0.24 9.62 -9.33
C PHE A 235 -0.71 10.69 -10.31
N GLU A 236 -2.02 10.79 -10.50
CA GLU A 236 -2.65 11.88 -11.25
C GLU A 236 -3.73 12.50 -10.37
N GLY A 237 -3.69 13.81 -10.15
CA GLY A 237 -4.64 14.49 -9.28
C GLY A 237 -4.22 15.92 -8.97
N GLU A 238 -5.01 16.60 -8.14
CA GLU A 238 -4.77 18.01 -7.77
C GLU A 238 -3.41 18.23 -7.09
N ASP A 239 -2.94 17.23 -6.33
CA ASP A 239 -1.69 17.29 -5.59
C ASP A 239 -0.45 17.04 -6.45
N PHE A 240 -0.58 16.79 -7.78
CA PHE A 240 0.57 16.41 -8.61
C PHE A 240 1.71 17.44 -8.64
N PHE A 241 1.39 18.73 -8.54
CA PHE A 241 2.37 19.82 -8.66
C PHE A 241 2.92 20.34 -7.32
N VAL A 242 2.56 19.71 -6.19
CA VAL A 242 3.07 20.12 -4.88
C VAL A 242 4.49 19.57 -4.63
N GLY A 243 5.12 19.99 -3.53
CA GLY A 243 6.43 19.47 -3.13
C GLY A 243 6.40 17.94 -2.94
N LYS A 244 7.53 17.27 -3.18
CA LYS A 244 7.62 15.79 -3.14
C LYS A 244 7.13 15.19 -1.82
N GLU A 245 7.54 15.76 -0.69
CA GLU A 245 7.17 15.33 0.66
C GLU A 245 5.68 15.57 0.92
N GLU A 246 5.13 16.67 0.39
CA GLU A 246 3.72 17.01 0.51
C GLU A 246 2.86 16.04 -0.32
N LEU A 247 3.25 15.78 -1.57
CA LEU A 247 2.62 14.82 -2.47
C LEU A 247 2.59 13.44 -1.82
N LYS A 248 3.76 12.94 -1.38
CA LYS A 248 3.86 11.65 -0.70
C LYS A 248 2.94 11.56 0.50
N SER A 249 2.88 12.62 1.32
CA SER A 249 2.05 12.63 2.52
C SER A 249 0.56 12.56 2.19
N LYS A 250 0.08 13.47 1.34
CA LYS A 250 -1.34 13.53 0.98
C LYS A 250 -1.79 12.26 0.29
N VAL A 251 -1.04 11.78 -0.70
CA VAL A 251 -1.37 10.55 -1.44
C VAL A 251 -1.38 9.34 -0.51
N ALA A 252 -0.35 9.16 0.34
CA ALA A 252 -0.33 8.02 1.25
C ALA A 252 -1.47 8.06 2.27
N ILE A 253 -1.78 9.23 2.85
CA ILE A 253 -2.91 9.37 3.77
C ILE A 253 -4.23 9.06 3.06
N LYS A 254 -4.49 9.66 1.87
CA LYS A 254 -5.67 9.37 1.04
C LYS A 254 -5.80 7.86 0.77
N VAL A 255 -4.71 7.19 0.42
CA VAL A 255 -4.70 5.73 0.17
C VAL A 255 -5.13 4.92 1.40
N PHE A 256 -4.58 5.23 2.58
CA PHE A 256 -4.78 4.47 3.82
C PHE A 256 -6.04 4.86 4.62
N VAL A 257 -6.65 6.00 4.32
CA VAL A 257 -7.83 6.52 5.03
C VAL A 257 -9.07 6.43 4.17
N ASP A 258 -8.93 6.51 2.85
CA ASP A 258 -10.06 6.68 1.94
C ASP A 258 -10.07 5.63 0.82
N VAL A 259 -9.05 5.58 -0.04
CA VAL A 259 -9.06 4.74 -1.26
C VAL A 259 -9.22 3.25 -0.95
N ILE A 260 -8.33 2.68 -0.14
CA ILE A 260 -8.38 1.24 0.18
C ILE A 260 -9.60 0.91 1.06
N PRO A 261 -9.88 1.65 2.16
CA PRO A 261 -11.09 1.40 2.95
C PRO A 261 -12.38 1.46 2.12
N ASN A 262 -12.50 2.39 1.18
CA ASN A 262 -13.67 2.48 0.32
C ASN A 262 -13.79 1.27 -0.63
N LEU A 263 -12.68 0.84 -1.25
CA LEU A 263 -12.67 -0.36 -2.11
C LEU A 263 -13.13 -1.60 -1.34
N ILE A 264 -12.66 -1.76 -0.10
CA ILE A 264 -13.05 -2.87 0.77
C ILE A 264 -14.52 -2.76 1.18
N SER A 265 -15.00 -1.55 1.52
CA SER A 265 -16.40 -1.32 1.85
C SER A 265 -17.32 -1.72 0.71
N ILE A 266 -17.03 -1.29 -0.52
CA ILE A 266 -17.84 -1.65 -1.69
C ILE A 266 -17.86 -3.16 -1.90
N PHE A 267 -16.71 -3.82 -1.76
CA PHE A 267 -16.63 -5.26 -1.86
C PHE A 267 -17.44 -5.97 -0.77
N SER A 268 -17.38 -5.50 0.47
CA SER A 268 -18.20 -5.99 1.57
C SER A 268 -19.69 -5.83 1.29
N ASP A 269 -20.13 -4.70 0.76
CA ASP A 269 -21.53 -4.46 0.38
C ASP A 269 -22.00 -5.43 -0.73
N GLU A 270 -21.14 -5.75 -1.69
CA GLU A 270 -21.41 -6.74 -2.74
C GLU A 270 -21.57 -8.16 -2.15
N ILE A 271 -20.80 -8.52 -1.13
CA ILE A 271 -20.95 -9.78 -0.40
C ILE A 271 -22.28 -9.79 0.36
N ASP A 272 -22.56 -8.76 1.14
CA ASP A 272 -23.74 -8.67 2.01
C ASP A 272 -25.04 -8.66 1.19
N SER A 273 -25.04 -7.96 0.05
CA SER A 273 -26.14 -7.96 -0.92
C SER A 273 -26.21 -9.22 -1.79
N LYS A 274 -25.31 -10.20 -1.59
CA LYS A 274 -25.19 -11.44 -2.38
C LYS A 274 -24.95 -11.20 -3.87
N LYS A 275 -24.53 -9.98 -4.24
CA LYS A 275 -24.10 -9.66 -5.59
C LYS A 275 -22.72 -10.27 -5.91
N TRP A 276 -21.93 -10.60 -4.89
CA TRP A 276 -20.78 -11.48 -4.96
C TRP A 276 -20.94 -12.67 -4.01
N SER A 277 -20.56 -13.88 -4.45
CA SER A 277 -20.61 -15.09 -3.63
C SER A 277 -19.73 -16.19 -4.23
N MET A 278 -19.41 -17.22 -3.45
CA MET A 278 -18.68 -18.41 -3.93
C MET A 278 -19.31 -19.03 -5.19
N ARG A 279 -20.65 -19.08 -5.28
CA ARG A 279 -21.34 -19.59 -6.48
C ARG A 279 -21.13 -18.70 -7.70
N LYS A 280 -21.06 -17.38 -7.52
CA LYS A 280 -20.79 -16.44 -8.61
C LYS A 280 -19.33 -16.50 -9.05
N GLU A 281 -18.42 -16.65 -8.10
CA GLU A 281 -17.00 -16.89 -8.36
C GLU A 281 -16.79 -18.20 -9.16
N GLU A 282 -17.40 -19.31 -8.73
CA GLU A 282 -17.36 -20.57 -9.47
C GLU A 282 -17.93 -20.44 -10.89
N LYS A 283 -19.05 -19.72 -11.03
CA LYS A 283 -19.66 -19.45 -12.33
C LYS A 283 -18.70 -18.64 -13.21
N PHE A 284 -18.09 -17.59 -12.66
CA PHE A 284 -17.10 -16.76 -13.34
C PHE A 284 -15.94 -17.61 -13.88
N PHE A 285 -15.32 -18.46 -13.07
CA PHE A 285 -14.26 -19.36 -13.53
C PHE A 285 -14.74 -20.36 -14.61
N LYS A 286 -15.97 -20.87 -14.51
CA LYS A 286 -16.57 -21.74 -15.54
C LYS A 286 -16.81 -21.00 -16.86
N ASP A 287 -17.29 -19.77 -16.80
CA ASP A 287 -17.53 -18.91 -17.96
C ASP A 287 -16.20 -18.58 -18.65
N ILE A 288 -15.17 -18.26 -17.86
CA ILE A 288 -13.79 -18.08 -18.32
C ILE A 288 -13.28 -19.32 -19.07
N GLY A 289 -13.41 -20.51 -18.47
CA GLY A 289 -12.96 -21.76 -19.09
C GLY A 289 -13.64 -22.02 -20.44
N ARG A 290 -14.97 -21.78 -20.52
CA ARG A 290 -15.74 -21.91 -21.76
C ARG A 290 -15.27 -20.93 -22.84
N ASP A 291 -15.04 -19.67 -22.48
CA ASP A 291 -14.56 -18.65 -23.42
C ASP A 291 -13.15 -18.92 -23.93
N LEU A 292 -12.26 -19.41 -23.05
CA LEU A 292 -10.91 -19.82 -23.41
C LEU A 292 -10.94 -20.98 -24.42
N SER A 293 -11.71 -22.05 -24.15
CA SER A 293 -11.86 -23.18 -25.06
C SER A 293 -12.42 -22.76 -26.43
N ARG A 294 -13.44 -21.90 -26.44
CA ARG A 294 -14.03 -21.37 -27.68
C ARG A 294 -13.00 -20.63 -28.54
N LYS A 295 -12.27 -19.68 -27.94
CA LYS A 295 -11.24 -18.89 -28.65
C LYS A 295 -10.08 -19.74 -29.18
N ILE A 296 -9.66 -20.77 -28.44
CA ILE A 296 -8.64 -21.73 -28.90
C ILE A 296 -9.13 -22.49 -30.14
N ASN A 297 -10.37 -23.00 -30.09
CA ASN A 297 -10.96 -23.75 -31.20
C ASN A 297 -11.15 -22.88 -32.45
N GLU A 298 -11.51 -21.61 -32.31
CA GLU A 298 -11.57 -20.65 -33.41
C GLU A 298 -10.20 -20.45 -34.07
N LYS A 299 -9.13 -20.27 -33.28
CA LYS A 299 -7.75 -20.14 -33.80
C LYS A 299 -7.26 -21.38 -34.55
N LEU A 300 -7.57 -22.58 -34.04
CA LEU A 300 -7.22 -23.84 -34.69
C LEU A 300 -7.93 -23.98 -36.04
N ARG A 301 -9.19 -23.56 -36.14
CA ARG A 301 -9.95 -23.57 -37.40
C ARG A 301 -9.39 -22.60 -38.43
N THR A 302 -8.89 -21.43 -38.02
CA THR A 302 -8.26 -20.46 -38.93
C THR A 302 -6.86 -20.86 -39.42
N LYS A 303 -6.14 -21.74 -38.72
CA LYS A 303 -4.84 -22.28 -39.17
C LYS A 303 -4.97 -23.43 -40.17
N ASN A 304 -6.15 -24.03 -40.30
CA ASN A 304 -6.44 -25.13 -41.22
C ASN A 304 -7.14 -24.64 -42.52
N LYS A 305 -7.11 -23.33 -42.79
CA LYS A 305 -7.47 -22.70 -44.06
C LYS A 305 -6.24 -22.03 -44.64
#